data_AF-A0A267TAA3-F1
#
_entry.id   AF-A0A267TAA3-F1
#
_cell.length_a   1.000
_cell.length_b   1.000
_cell.length_c   1.000
_cell.angle_alpha   90.00
_cell.angle_beta   90.00
_cell.angle_gamma   90.00
#
_symmetry.space_group_name_H-M   'P 1'
#
loop_
_entity.id
_entity.type
_entity.pdbx_description
1 polymer ?
#
loop_
_entity_poly.entity_id
_entity_poly.type
_entity_poly.pdbx_seq_one_letter_code
_entity_poly.pdbx_strand_id
1 'polypeptide(L)'
;MKMADSEWIDELSQWLELQGIPFEKTVEELEGQILPLIYFPTKNIKLLLFDIYDWEQKPLSESYGTKLSQLAATTGNKYICLWQDLWYTKQALLKARIRSVLGFFTRLHARHCVVSRIDKPLMESFFNTHHLQGSTQAKLKYGLFLKKQYIQKYLGENFPSHENALIAVASFSGARTMKWGDRQDFRSYELLRFASLQGYVVVGGMDKLMKAFMHENQPDDIMSYADKDWSDGRSYHVLGFRQVVDFEIATYYWVNSKTYERYPENRILQQYSLEELKSQGWIRIVNSGSLKYIKTLCKE
;
A
#
# COMPACT_ATOMS: atom_id res chain seq x y z
N MET A 1 19.71 -6.20 -28.15
CA MET A 1 18.46 -6.95 -27.97
C MET A 1 17.41 -5.90 -27.67
N LYS A 2 16.49 -5.61 -28.60
CA LYS A 2 15.41 -4.65 -28.35
C LYS A 2 14.67 -5.12 -27.10
N MET A 3 14.46 -4.25 -26.11
CA MET A 3 13.43 -4.50 -25.10
C MET A 3 12.19 -4.85 -25.90
N ALA A 4 11.58 -6.01 -25.65
CA ALA A 4 10.22 -6.20 -26.13
C ALA A 4 9.45 -5.01 -25.55
N ASP A 5 8.90 -4.15 -26.41
CA ASP A 5 8.07 -3.03 -25.97
C ASP A 5 6.97 -3.64 -25.10
N SER A 6 7.12 -3.51 -23.78
CA SER A 6 6.27 -4.21 -22.84
C SER A 6 4.92 -3.49 -22.87
N GLU A 7 3.93 -4.12 -23.49
CA GLU A 7 2.64 -3.53 -23.86
C GLU A 7 2.00 -2.72 -22.72
N TRP A 8 2.12 -3.20 -21.47
CA TRP A 8 1.59 -2.52 -20.29
C TRP A 8 2.28 -1.20 -19.93
N ILE A 9 3.57 -1.05 -20.26
CA ILE A 9 4.32 0.20 -20.06
C ILE A 9 3.82 1.25 -21.04
N ASP A 10 3.51 0.85 -22.28
CA ASP A 10 2.93 1.74 -23.28
C ASP A 10 1.48 2.09 -22.93
N GLU A 11 0.67 1.14 -22.46
CA GLU A 11 -0.67 1.44 -21.91
C GLU A 11 -0.62 2.45 -20.76
N LEU A 12 0.33 2.28 -19.83
CA LEU A 12 0.54 3.20 -18.71
C LEU A 12 0.89 4.60 -19.22
N SER A 13 1.77 4.68 -20.22
CA SER A 13 2.23 5.94 -20.81
C SER A 13 1.11 6.65 -21.56
N GLN A 14 0.37 5.93 -22.41
CA GLN A 14 -0.80 6.46 -23.12
C GLN A 14 -1.86 6.94 -22.13
N TRP A 15 -2.10 6.20 -21.03
CA TRP A 15 -3.01 6.64 -19.99
C TRP A 15 -2.52 7.95 -19.35
N LEU A 16 -1.24 8.09 -19.01
CA LEU A 16 -0.70 9.34 -18.45
C LEU A 16 -0.86 10.53 -19.42
N GLU A 17 -0.59 10.31 -20.71
CA GLU A 17 -0.79 11.30 -21.78
C GLU A 17 -2.25 11.74 -21.89
N LEU A 18 -3.18 10.77 -21.92
CA LEU A 18 -4.63 11.03 -21.95
C LEU A 18 -5.12 11.79 -20.72
N GLN A 19 -4.46 11.63 -19.57
CA GLN A 19 -4.76 12.38 -18.35
C GLN A 19 -4.09 13.76 -18.31
N GLY A 20 -3.26 14.10 -19.30
CA GLY A 20 -2.48 15.34 -19.32
C GLY A 20 -1.47 15.44 -18.18
N ILE A 21 -0.99 14.30 -17.67
CA ILE A 21 0.01 14.26 -16.58
C ILE A 21 1.39 14.35 -17.23
N PRO A 22 2.22 15.38 -16.92
CA PRO A 22 3.58 15.45 -17.46
C PRO A 22 4.49 14.37 -16.85
N PHE A 23 5.21 13.64 -17.69
CA PHE A 23 6.18 12.63 -17.29
C PHE A 23 7.31 12.48 -18.32
N GLU A 24 8.38 11.83 -17.91
CA GLU A 24 9.51 11.45 -18.76
C GLU A 24 9.71 9.93 -18.69
N LYS A 25 9.83 9.27 -19.86
CA LYS A 25 10.30 7.88 -19.92
C LYS A 25 11.83 7.88 -19.83
N THR A 26 12.38 7.15 -18.89
CA THR A 26 13.83 7.06 -18.66
C THR A 26 14.16 5.68 -18.10
N VAL A 27 15.37 5.52 -17.58
CA VAL A 27 15.83 4.29 -16.93
C VAL A 27 16.52 4.61 -15.61
N GLU A 28 16.61 3.61 -14.74
CA GLU A 28 17.40 3.65 -13.52
C GLU A 28 18.37 2.48 -13.50
N GLU A 29 19.63 2.74 -13.16
CA GLU A 29 20.59 1.66 -12.94
C GLU A 29 20.50 1.16 -11.49
N LEU A 30 20.23 -0.13 -11.33
CA LEU A 30 20.18 -0.78 -10.02
C LEU A 30 20.84 -2.15 -10.12
N GLU A 31 21.87 -2.40 -9.29
CA GLU A 31 22.62 -3.66 -9.28
C GLU A 31 23.21 -4.06 -10.65
N GLY A 32 23.67 -3.09 -11.44
CA GLY A 32 24.19 -3.32 -12.80
C GLY A 32 23.10 -3.75 -13.78
N GLN A 33 21.84 -3.49 -13.47
CA GLN A 33 20.69 -3.67 -14.36
C GLN A 33 20.10 -2.31 -14.72
N ILE A 34 19.69 -2.15 -15.98
CA ILE A 34 18.98 -0.96 -16.45
C ILE A 34 17.49 -1.26 -16.39
N LEU A 35 16.77 -0.57 -15.52
CA LEU A 35 15.35 -0.79 -15.27
C LEU A 35 14.51 0.34 -15.89
N PRO A 36 13.40 0.03 -16.58
CA PRO A 36 12.51 1.05 -17.12
C PRO A 36 11.85 1.86 -16.01
N LEU A 37 11.73 3.18 -16.24
CA LEU A 37 11.27 4.14 -15.25
C LEU A 37 10.40 5.21 -15.89
N ILE A 38 9.29 5.56 -15.23
CA ILE A 38 8.57 6.81 -15.48
C ILE A 38 8.90 7.82 -14.39
N TYR A 39 9.43 8.97 -14.78
CA TYR A 39 9.75 10.08 -13.88
C TYR A 39 8.68 11.17 -13.94
N PHE A 40 8.29 11.67 -12.77
CA PHE A 40 7.38 12.80 -12.59
C PHE A 40 8.15 13.98 -11.97
N PRO A 41 8.76 14.87 -12.78
CA PRO A 41 9.67 15.91 -12.29
C PRO A 41 9.03 16.87 -11.29
N THR A 42 7.76 17.24 -11.51
CA THR A 42 7.06 18.20 -10.66
C THR A 42 6.80 17.70 -9.23
N LYS A 43 6.94 16.39 -8.99
CA LYS A 43 6.70 15.76 -7.68
C LYS A 43 7.95 15.10 -7.12
N ASN A 44 9.06 15.04 -7.87
CA ASN A 44 10.25 14.25 -7.57
C ASN A 44 9.88 12.79 -7.27
N ILE A 45 9.06 12.18 -8.13
CA ILE A 45 8.59 10.79 -7.98
C ILE A 45 9.06 9.99 -9.18
N LYS A 46 9.68 8.85 -8.90
CA LYS A 46 10.17 7.86 -9.85
C LYS A 46 9.36 6.57 -9.69
N LEU A 47 8.73 6.12 -10.77
CA LEU A 47 7.94 4.89 -10.85
C LEU A 47 8.74 3.82 -11.60
N LEU A 48 9.44 2.98 -10.83
CA LEU A 48 10.25 1.87 -11.35
C LEU A 48 9.33 0.74 -11.81
N LEU A 49 9.51 0.26 -13.04
CA LEU A 49 8.61 -0.67 -13.69
C LEU A 49 9.22 -2.08 -13.72
N PHE A 50 8.54 -3.04 -13.11
CA PHE A 50 8.98 -4.44 -13.04
C PHE A 50 8.09 -5.33 -13.91
N ASP A 51 8.68 -5.86 -14.98
CA ASP A 51 8.12 -6.92 -15.81
C ASP A 51 8.44 -8.29 -15.19
N ILE A 52 7.46 -9.19 -15.12
CA ILE A 52 7.65 -10.46 -14.42
C ILE A 52 8.55 -11.42 -15.20
N TYR A 53 8.61 -11.30 -16.54
CA TYR A 53 9.46 -12.15 -17.37
C TYR A 53 10.91 -11.66 -17.30
N ASP A 54 11.13 -10.34 -17.34
CA ASP A 54 12.47 -9.78 -17.11
C ASP A 54 12.98 -10.13 -15.71
N TRP A 55 12.10 -10.06 -14.71
CA TRP A 55 12.40 -10.47 -13.34
C TRP A 55 12.80 -11.96 -13.25
N GLU A 56 12.09 -12.85 -13.94
CA GLU A 56 12.41 -14.28 -13.95
C GLU A 56 13.82 -14.55 -14.51
N GLN A 57 14.19 -13.84 -15.59
CA GLN A 57 15.50 -14.02 -16.23
C GLN A 57 16.65 -13.43 -15.41
N LYS A 58 16.42 -12.28 -14.78
CA LYS A 58 17.47 -11.55 -14.06
C LYS A 58 16.93 -10.87 -12.78
N PRO A 59 16.56 -11.66 -11.75
CA PRO A 59 16.03 -11.10 -10.51
C PRO A 59 17.06 -10.20 -9.82
N LEU A 60 16.59 -9.15 -9.15
CA LEU A 60 17.44 -8.37 -8.25
C LEU A 60 17.70 -9.14 -6.95
N SER A 61 18.77 -8.77 -6.25
CA SER A 61 19.09 -9.33 -4.94
C SER A 61 18.02 -8.98 -3.91
N GLU A 62 17.85 -9.77 -2.86
CA GLU A 62 16.88 -9.50 -1.78
C GLU A 62 17.10 -8.14 -1.09
N SER A 63 18.32 -7.60 -1.18
CA SER A 63 18.70 -6.30 -0.63
C SER A 63 18.39 -5.10 -1.54
N TYR A 64 17.81 -5.31 -2.73
CA TYR A 64 17.59 -4.24 -3.72
C TYR A 64 16.75 -3.09 -3.15
N GLY A 65 15.80 -3.39 -2.27
CA GLY A 65 14.99 -2.38 -1.60
C GLY A 65 15.78 -1.46 -0.68
N THR A 66 16.85 -1.96 -0.05
CA THR A 66 17.78 -1.14 0.75
C THR A 66 18.57 -0.21 -0.16
N LYS A 67 19.08 -0.71 -1.29
CA LYS A 67 19.78 0.11 -2.29
C LYS A 67 18.86 1.19 -2.88
N LEU A 68 17.60 0.84 -3.15
CA LEU A 68 16.59 1.79 -3.62
C LEU A 68 16.30 2.87 -2.57
N SER A 69 16.27 2.51 -1.28
CA SER A 69 16.08 3.47 -0.18
C SER A 69 17.28 4.42 -0.04
N GLN A 70 18.50 3.92 -0.22
CA GLN A 70 19.72 4.74 -0.25
C GLN A 70 19.69 5.70 -1.45
N LEU A 71 19.31 5.21 -2.63
CA LEU A 71 19.17 6.03 -3.83
C LEU A 71 18.10 7.12 -3.68
N ALA A 72 16.97 6.79 -3.03
CA ALA A 72 15.94 7.77 -2.68
C ALA A 72 16.50 8.87 -1.78
N ALA A 73 17.28 8.51 -0.76
CA ALA A 73 17.89 9.46 0.16
C ALA A 73 18.94 10.36 -0.51
N THR A 74 19.78 9.80 -1.39
CA THR A 74 20.84 10.57 -2.08
C THR A 74 20.30 11.50 -3.15
N THR A 75 19.29 11.06 -3.91
CA THR A 75 18.73 11.85 -5.01
C THR A 75 17.59 12.79 -4.57
N GLY A 76 17.03 12.58 -3.37
CA GLY A 76 15.85 13.27 -2.90
C GLY A 76 14.55 12.88 -3.63
N ASN A 77 14.59 11.86 -4.50
CA ASN A 77 13.42 11.35 -5.20
C ASN A 77 12.70 10.30 -4.36
N LYS A 78 11.37 10.28 -4.45
CA LYS A 78 10.58 9.14 -4.00
C LYS A 78 10.57 8.06 -5.08
N TYR A 79 10.90 6.83 -4.72
CA TYR A 79 10.75 5.68 -5.60
C TYR A 79 9.47 4.89 -5.27
N ILE A 80 8.80 4.40 -6.30
CA ILE A 80 7.66 3.48 -6.22
C ILE A 80 7.92 2.33 -7.18
N CYS A 81 7.78 1.10 -6.69
CA CYS A 81 7.89 -0.11 -7.49
C CYS A 81 6.50 -0.49 -8.02
N LEU A 82 6.34 -0.48 -9.34
CA LEU A 82 5.12 -0.91 -10.01
C LEU A 82 5.36 -2.22 -10.75
N TRP A 83 4.59 -3.24 -10.37
CA TRP A 83 4.68 -4.56 -10.96
C TRP A 83 3.62 -4.76 -12.04
N GLN A 84 4.03 -5.38 -13.15
CA GLN A 84 3.18 -5.72 -14.30
C GLN A 84 1.94 -6.53 -13.91
N ASP A 85 2.07 -7.52 -13.04
CA ASP A 85 0.94 -8.36 -12.64
C ASP A 85 -0.15 -7.58 -11.91
N LEU A 86 0.26 -6.58 -11.10
CA LEU A 86 -0.69 -5.67 -10.46
C LEU A 86 -1.33 -4.74 -11.48
N TRP A 87 -0.61 -4.31 -12.53
CA TRP A 87 -1.19 -3.52 -13.61
C TRP A 87 -2.35 -4.26 -14.28
N TYR A 88 -2.13 -5.52 -14.68
CA TYR A 88 -3.17 -6.31 -15.33
C TYR A 88 -4.33 -6.68 -14.41
N THR A 89 -4.06 -7.01 -13.14
CA THR A 89 -5.12 -7.47 -12.21
C THR A 89 -5.84 -6.34 -11.45
N LYS A 90 -5.22 -5.16 -11.31
CA LYS A 90 -5.71 -4.07 -10.44
C LYS A 90 -5.55 -2.68 -11.08
N GLN A 91 -5.61 -2.59 -12.41
CA GLN A 91 -5.33 -1.38 -13.18
C GLN A 91 -6.06 -0.13 -12.67
N ALA A 92 -7.37 -0.20 -12.45
CA ALA A 92 -8.18 0.93 -11.99
C ALA A 92 -7.71 1.47 -10.63
N LEU A 93 -7.41 0.56 -9.69
CA LEU A 93 -6.93 0.91 -8.36
C LEU A 93 -5.52 1.50 -8.39
N LEU A 94 -4.63 0.99 -9.25
CA LEU A 94 -3.30 1.55 -9.46
C LEU A 94 -3.37 2.94 -10.06
N LYS A 95 -4.19 3.15 -11.10
CA LYS A 95 -4.45 4.46 -11.70
C LYS A 95 -4.92 5.47 -10.64
N ALA A 96 -5.87 5.08 -9.79
CA ALA A 96 -6.34 5.91 -8.67
C ALA A 96 -5.22 6.21 -7.65
N ARG A 97 -4.36 5.23 -7.34
CA ARG A 97 -3.24 5.38 -6.40
C ARG A 97 -2.14 6.29 -6.97
N ILE A 98 -1.77 6.12 -8.24
CA ILE A 98 -0.81 6.98 -8.94
C ILE A 98 -1.33 8.43 -8.96
N ARG A 99 -2.59 8.64 -9.35
CA ARG A 99 -3.23 9.97 -9.31
C ARG A 99 -3.14 10.59 -7.92
N SER A 100 -3.49 9.83 -6.88
CA SER A 100 -3.43 10.31 -5.50
C SER A 100 -2.01 10.70 -5.07
N VAL A 101 -1.02 9.87 -5.38
CA VAL A 101 0.40 10.14 -5.09
C VAL A 101 0.90 11.40 -5.79
N LEU A 102 0.44 11.64 -7.02
CA LEU A 102 0.77 12.85 -7.79
C LEU A 102 -0.03 14.09 -7.35
N GLY A 103 -0.95 13.95 -6.40
CA GLY A 103 -1.73 15.06 -5.86
C GLY A 103 -3.09 15.29 -6.52
N PHE A 104 -3.50 14.41 -7.43
CA PHE A 104 -4.81 14.45 -8.08
C PHE A 104 -5.84 13.68 -7.25
N PHE A 105 -6.31 14.30 -6.17
CA PHE A 105 -7.32 13.73 -5.27
C PHE A 105 -8.27 14.80 -4.72
N THR A 106 -9.44 14.38 -4.29
CA THR A 106 -10.39 15.22 -3.55
C THR A 106 -10.05 15.19 -2.06
N ARG A 107 -9.89 16.36 -1.45
CA ARG A 107 -9.56 16.49 -0.04
C ARG A 107 -10.81 16.53 0.84
N LEU A 108 -10.89 15.60 1.78
CA LEU A 108 -11.91 15.54 2.84
C LEU A 108 -11.27 15.85 4.20
N HIS A 109 -12.07 16.34 5.15
CA HIS A 109 -11.61 16.59 6.51
C HIS A 109 -12.34 15.68 7.50
N ALA A 110 -11.58 14.98 8.35
CA ALA A 110 -12.13 14.06 9.34
C ALA A 110 -13.08 14.73 10.35
N ARG A 111 -13.00 16.06 10.54
CA ARG A 111 -13.95 16.83 11.37
C ARG A 111 -15.40 16.77 10.85
N HIS A 112 -15.59 16.59 9.55
CA HIS A 112 -16.90 16.41 8.91
C HIS A 112 -17.43 14.98 9.01
N CYS A 113 -16.68 14.09 9.65
CA CYS A 113 -16.99 12.68 9.73
C CYS A 113 -17.36 12.26 11.16
N VAL A 114 -17.94 11.07 11.31
CA VAL A 114 -18.15 10.36 12.57
C VAL A 114 -17.49 8.98 12.47
N VAL A 115 -17.07 8.42 13.60
CA VAL A 115 -16.47 7.07 13.64
C VAL A 115 -17.51 6.11 14.19
N SER A 116 -17.57 4.90 13.63
CA SER A 116 -18.35 3.79 14.18
C SER A 116 -17.59 2.48 14.01
N ARG A 117 -17.92 1.49 14.84
CA ARG A 117 -17.58 0.09 14.58
C ARG A 117 -18.30 -0.36 13.31
N ILE A 118 -17.65 -1.24 12.57
CA ILE A 118 -18.23 -1.90 11.39
C ILE A 118 -18.08 -3.41 11.50
N ASP A 119 -18.89 -4.14 10.76
CA ASP A 119 -18.81 -5.59 10.69
C ASP A 119 -17.74 -6.07 9.69
N LYS A 120 -17.58 -7.40 9.61
CA LYS A 120 -16.61 -8.03 8.71
C LYS A 120 -17.01 -7.86 7.23
N PRO A 121 -18.27 -8.12 6.81
CA PRO A 121 -18.68 -7.95 5.42
C PRO A 121 -18.43 -6.54 4.87
N LEU A 122 -18.78 -5.50 5.62
CA LEU A 122 -18.60 -4.11 5.19
C LEU A 122 -17.11 -3.75 5.07
N MET A 123 -16.28 -4.18 6.02
CA MET A 123 -14.83 -4.00 5.95
C MET A 123 -14.22 -4.71 4.73
N GLU A 124 -14.63 -5.96 4.48
CA GLU A 124 -14.11 -6.78 3.37
C GLU A 124 -14.47 -6.16 2.02
N SER A 125 -15.73 -5.79 1.83
CA SER A 125 -16.19 -5.09 0.63
C SER A 125 -15.38 -3.81 0.40
N PHE A 126 -15.24 -2.97 1.43
CA PHE A 126 -14.51 -1.70 1.31
C PHE A 126 -13.03 -1.89 0.96
N PHE A 127 -12.31 -2.80 1.64
CA PHE A 127 -10.89 -2.99 1.37
C PHE A 127 -10.61 -3.70 0.04
N ASN A 128 -11.45 -4.64 -0.38
CA ASN A 128 -11.28 -5.29 -1.68
C ASN A 128 -11.44 -4.29 -2.83
N THR A 129 -12.27 -3.27 -2.66
CA THR A 129 -12.40 -2.17 -3.62
C THR A 129 -11.28 -1.15 -3.48
N HIS A 130 -10.92 -0.71 -2.27
CA HIS A 130 -10.12 0.51 -2.08
C HIS A 130 -8.69 0.30 -1.59
N HIS A 131 -8.27 -0.92 -1.26
CA HIS A 131 -6.93 -1.22 -0.76
C HIS A 131 -6.19 -2.17 -1.70
N LEU A 132 -4.94 -1.84 -2.08
CA LEU A 132 -4.17 -2.60 -3.08
C LEU A 132 -3.96 -4.08 -2.68
N GLN A 133 -3.74 -4.32 -1.39
CA GLN A 133 -3.58 -5.67 -0.84
C GLN A 133 -4.91 -6.34 -0.45
N GLY A 134 -6.05 -5.71 -0.75
CA GLY A 134 -7.37 -6.18 -0.37
C GLY A 134 -7.60 -6.24 1.15
N SER A 135 -8.63 -6.99 1.54
CA SER A 135 -8.96 -7.22 2.94
C SER A 135 -8.01 -8.19 3.64
N THR A 136 -8.01 -8.15 4.97
CA THR A 136 -7.27 -9.09 5.83
C THR A 136 -8.11 -9.46 7.05
N GLN A 137 -7.76 -10.55 7.72
CA GLN A 137 -8.41 -10.92 8.97
C GLN A 137 -8.11 -9.86 10.04
N ALA A 138 -9.17 -9.32 10.64
CA ALA A 138 -9.07 -8.32 11.68
C ALA A 138 -10.05 -8.59 12.82
N LYS A 139 -9.59 -8.36 14.05
CA LYS A 139 -10.44 -8.50 15.25
C LYS A 139 -11.30 -7.25 15.43
N LEU A 140 -10.71 -6.07 15.20
CA LEU A 140 -11.31 -4.77 15.46
C LEU A 140 -11.37 -3.97 14.16
N LYS A 141 -12.50 -3.30 13.92
CA LYS A 141 -12.83 -2.70 12.62
C LYS A 141 -13.60 -1.40 12.84
N TYR A 142 -13.13 -0.33 12.22
CA TYR A 142 -13.70 1.00 12.35
C TYR A 142 -13.93 1.61 10.98
N GLY A 143 -15.11 2.19 10.80
CA GLY A 143 -15.47 3.00 9.64
C GLY A 143 -15.50 4.48 10.00
N LEU A 144 -15.06 5.30 9.07
CA LEU A 144 -15.18 6.74 9.11
C LEU A 144 -16.27 7.17 8.13
N PHE A 145 -17.33 7.75 8.66
CA PHE A 145 -18.52 8.09 7.90
C PHE A 145 -18.64 9.60 7.73
N LEU A 146 -18.71 10.08 6.49
CA LEU A 146 -18.98 11.47 6.17
C LEU A 146 -20.42 11.82 6.56
N LYS A 147 -20.62 12.87 7.36
CA LYS A 147 -21.97 13.25 7.78
C LYS A 147 -22.81 13.68 6.58
N LYS A 148 -24.07 13.27 6.53
CA LYS A 148 -24.98 13.47 5.39
C LYS A 148 -25.01 14.90 4.82
N GLN A 149 -24.98 15.92 5.67
CA GLN A 149 -24.99 17.33 5.23
C GLN A 149 -23.75 17.76 4.43
N TYR A 150 -22.68 16.95 4.44
CA TYR A 150 -21.46 17.21 3.69
C TYR A 150 -21.34 16.34 2.43
N ILE A 151 -22.28 15.42 2.16
CA ILE A 151 -22.20 14.50 1.03
C ILE A 151 -22.21 15.26 -0.29
N GLN A 152 -23.19 16.13 -0.51
CA GLN A 152 -23.29 16.91 -1.76
C GLN A 152 -22.02 17.74 -2.01
N LYS A 153 -21.45 18.33 -0.96
CA LYS A 153 -20.22 19.13 -1.04
C LYS A 153 -19.00 18.34 -1.53
N TYR A 154 -18.92 17.06 -1.20
CA TYR A 154 -17.69 16.28 -1.34
C TYR A 154 -17.79 15.13 -2.33
N LEU A 155 -18.91 14.42 -2.33
CA LEU A 155 -19.17 13.25 -3.17
C LEU A 155 -20.06 13.57 -4.38
N GLY A 156 -20.73 14.73 -4.36
CA GLY A 156 -21.63 15.17 -5.44
C GLY A 156 -23.06 14.68 -5.29
N GLU A 157 -23.91 15.05 -6.26
CA GLU A 157 -25.37 14.82 -6.21
C GLU A 157 -25.76 13.35 -6.47
N ASN A 158 -24.88 12.59 -7.11
CA ASN A 158 -25.12 11.18 -7.44
C ASN A 158 -24.94 10.23 -6.24
N PHE A 159 -24.51 10.73 -5.08
CA PHE A 159 -24.35 9.92 -3.87
C PHE A 159 -25.60 9.99 -2.99
N PRO A 160 -26.07 8.85 -2.44
CA PRO A 160 -27.18 8.85 -1.48
C PRO A 160 -26.90 9.78 -0.29
N SER A 161 -27.80 10.74 -0.04
CA SER A 161 -27.61 11.81 0.95
C SER A 161 -28.54 11.70 2.16
N HIS A 162 -29.29 10.61 2.28
CA HIS A 162 -30.21 10.38 3.40
C HIS A 162 -29.50 9.83 4.66
N GLU A 163 -28.34 9.20 4.49
CA GLU A 163 -27.52 8.63 5.56
C GLU A 163 -26.05 9.08 5.48
N ASN A 164 -25.24 8.74 6.49
CA ASN A 164 -23.81 9.05 6.47
C ASN A 164 -23.07 8.07 5.55
N ALA A 165 -22.17 8.57 4.69
CA ALA A 165 -21.45 7.73 3.73
C ALA A 165 -20.13 7.19 4.31
N LEU A 166 -19.85 5.89 4.16
CA LEU A 166 -18.56 5.31 4.55
C LEU A 166 -17.46 5.79 3.58
N ILE A 167 -16.46 6.52 4.10
CA ILE A 167 -15.40 7.12 3.27
C ILE A 167 -13.99 6.63 3.60
N ALA A 168 -13.78 5.99 4.75
CA ALA A 168 -12.52 5.35 5.10
C ALA A 168 -12.72 4.23 6.11
N VAL A 169 -11.81 3.26 6.11
CA VAL A 169 -11.82 2.11 7.02
C VAL A 169 -10.43 1.88 7.59
N ALA A 170 -10.37 1.55 8.88
CA ALA A 170 -9.18 1.05 9.55
C ALA A 170 -9.49 -0.28 10.25
N SER A 171 -8.56 -1.22 10.18
CA SER A 171 -8.67 -2.51 10.86
C SER A 171 -7.45 -2.82 11.71
N PHE A 172 -7.70 -3.46 12.86
CA PHE A 172 -6.67 -3.75 13.85
C PHE A 172 -6.71 -5.22 14.28
N SER A 173 -5.55 -5.72 14.71
CA SER A 173 -5.42 -7.05 15.30
C SER A 173 -6.18 -7.18 16.62
N GLY A 174 -6.20 -8.40 17.17
CA GLY A 174 -6.45 -8.58 18.60
C GLY A 174 -5.24 -8.14 19.43
N ALA A 175 -5.44 -7.93 20.73
CA ALA A 175 -4.37 -7.67 21.68
C ALA A 175 -3.37 -8.84 21.68
N ARG A 176 -2.09 -8.52 21.79
CA ARG A 176 -1.02 -9.48 22.03
C ARG A 176 -0.16 -8.96 23.17
N THR A 177 0.02 -9.77 24.20
CA THR A 177 1.03 -9.50 25.23
C THR A 177 2.40 -9.84 24.66
N MET A 178 3.28 -8.85 24.61
CA MET A 178 4.64 -9.02 24.15
C MET A 178 5.45 -9.83 25.16
N LYS A 179 6.12 -10.88 24.70
CA LYS A 179 6.75 -11.88 25.60
C LYS A 179 8.17 -11.53 26.03
N TRP A 180 8.90 -10.77 25.22
CA TRP A 180 10.35 -10.57 25.36
C TRP A 180 10.78 -9.18 24.86
N GLY A 181 11.98 -8.77 25.27
CA GLY A 181 12.60 -7.49 24.89
C GLY A 181 12.07 -6.31 25.70
N ASP A 182 12.46 -5.09 25.32
CA ASP A 182 12.16 -3.85 26.06
C ASP A 182 10.65 -3.53 26.18
N ARG A 183 9.81 -4.26 25.45
CA ARG A 183 8.35 -4.14 25.48
C ARG A 183 7.69 -5.34 26.13
N GLN A 184 8.41 -6.11 26.96
CA GLN A 184 7.82 -7.21 27.69
C GLN A 184 6.58 -6.74 28.46
N ASP A 185 5.53 -7.57 28.44
CA ASP A 185 4.23 -7.34 29.06
C ASP A 185 3.37 -6.24 28.42
N PHE A 186 3.86 -5.55 27.37
CA PHE A 186 3.04 -4.58 26.64
C PHE A 186 1.87 -5.28 25.96
N ARG A 187 0.68 -4.70 26.16
CA ARG A 187 -0.55 -5.02 25.45
C ARG A 187 -0.53 -4.33 24.07
N SER A 188 0.07 -5.03 23.13
CA SER A 188 0.33 -4.54 21.79
C SER A 188 -0.79 -4.87 20.80
N TYR A 189 -1.01 -3.96 19.86
CA TYR A 189 -1.93 -4.14 18.75
C TYR A 189 -1.26 -3.74 17.43
N GLU A 190 -1.75 -4.27 16.32
CA GLU A 190 -1.32 -3.90 14.98
C GLU A 190 -2.43 -3.14 14.25
N LEU A 191 -2.10 -2.00 13.65
CA LEU A 191 -2.89 -1.40 12.57
C LEU A 191 -2.59 -2.17 11.29
N LEU A 192 -3.54 -3.01 10.87
CA LEU A 192 -3.38 -3.95 9.78
C LEU A 192 -3.58 -3.29 8.42
N ARG A 193 -4.64 -2.48 8.30
CA ARG A 193 -5.04 -1.82 7.04
C ARG A 193 -5.69 -0.47 7.33
N PHE A 194 -5.41 0.49 6.45
CA PHE A 194 -6.15 1.74 6.35
C PHE A 194 -6.35 2.07 4.87
N ALA A 195 -7.58 2.44 4.51
CA ALA A 195 -7.90 2.94 3.18
C ALA A 195 -8.99 4.02 3.26
N SER A 196 -8.91 5.01 2.38
CA SER A 196 -10.02 5.91 2.06
C SER A 196 -10.63 5.52 0.71
N LEU A 197 -11.80 6.08 0.41
CA LEU A 197 -12.42 5.97 -0.90
C LEU A 197 -11.41 6.35 -2.00
N GLN A 198 -11.37 5.58 -3.09
CA GLN A 198 -10.47 5.86 -4.21
C GLN A 198 -10.67 7.28 -4.75
N GLY A 199 -9.56 7.99 -5.01
CA GLY A 199 -9.61 9.38 -5.45
C GLY A 199 -9.79 10.41 -4.32
N TYR A 200 -9.90 9.97 -3.06
CA TYR A 200 -10.05 10.87 -1.91
C TYR A 200 -8.90 10.71 -0.91
N VAL A 201 -8.51 11.83 -0.31
CA VAL A 201 -7.63 11.87 0.87
C VAL A 201 -8.41 12.48 2.03
N VAL A 202 -8.57 11.72 3.11
CA VAL A 202 -9.21 12.20 4.34
C VAL A 202 -8.15 12.72 5.31
N VAL A 203 -7.98 14.04 5.35
CA VAL A 203 -7.06 14.72 6.27
C VAL A 203 -7.50 14.46 7.70
N GLY A 204 -6.59 13.87 8.48
CA GLY A 204 -6.84 13.42 9.86
C GLY A 204 -7.73 12.17 9.97
N GLY A 205 -8.03 11.48 8.86
CA GLY A 205 -8.93 10.33 8.85
C GLY A 205 -8.37 9.14 9.61
N MET A 206 -7.12 8.77 9.31
CA MET A 206 -6.40 7.69 10.00
C MET A 206 -6.21 8.01 11.49
N ASP A 207 -5.82 9.25 11.84
CA ASP A 207 -5.69 9.71 13.23
C ASP A 207 -7.00 9.58 14.00
N LYS A 208 -8.13 10.00 13.41
CA LYS A 208 -9.43 9.94 14.06
C LYS A 208 -9.90 8.51 14.31
N LEU A 209 -9.66 7.60 13.36
CA LEU A 209 -9.95 6.17 13.53
C LEU A 209 -9.06 5.54 14.60
N MET A 210 -7.76 5.87 14.59
CA MET A 210 -6.83 5.43 15.63
C MET A 210 -7.23 5.93 17.01
N LYS A 211 -7.63 7.19 17.15
CA LYS A 211 -8.08 7.76 18.44
C LYS A 211 -9.30 7.04 18.99
N ALA A 212 -10.28 6.71 18.14
CA ALA A 212 -11.42 5.90 18.54
C ALA A 212 -10.98 4.50 19.01
N PHE A 213 -10.08 3.86 18.27
CA PHE A 213 -9.50 2.58 18.66
C PHE A 213 -8.76 2.64 20.01
N MET A 214 -7.88 3.63 20.21
CA MET A 214 -7.11 3.82 21.44
C MET A 214 -8.02 4.06 22.65
N HIS A 215 -9.05 4.89 22.48
CA HIS A 215 -10.03 5.16 23.53
C HIS A 215 -10.78 3.90 23.96
N GLU A 216 -11.19 3.05 23.02
CA GLU A 216 -11.95 1.83 23.32
C GLU A 216 -11.08 0.71 23.88
N ASN A 217 -9.83 0.57 23.42
CA ASN A 217 -9.02 -0.61 23.69
C ASN A 217 -7.90 -0.39 24.71
N GLN A 218 -7.50 0.85 24.96
CA GLN A 218 -6.40 1.22 25.85
C GLN A 218 -5.13 0.37 25.59
N PRO A 219 -4.55 0.43 24.37
CA PRO A 219 -3.31 -0.29 24.03
C PRO A 219 -2.08 0.39 24.64
N ASP A 220 -1.07 -0.38 25.03
CA ASP A 220 0.22 0.18 25.49
C ASP A 220 1.05 0.68 24.31
N ASP A 221 0.96 -0.01 23.17
CA ASP A 221 1.51 0.44 21.90
C ASP A 221 0.68 -0.03 20.69
N ILE A 222 0.95 0.60 19.55
CA ILE A 222 0.42 0.20 18.25
C ILE A 222 1.59 0.02 17.30
N MET A 223 1.67 -1.13 16.65
CA MET A 223 2.60 -1.37 15.55
C MET A 223 1.91 -1.31 14.19
N SER A 224 2.67 -1.03 13.14
CA SER A 224 2.22 -1.17 11.77
C SER A 224 3.42 -1.34 10.83
N TYR A 225 3.14 -1.76 9.60
CA TYR A 225 4.15 -2.01 8.57
C TYR A 225 3.85 -1.16 7.34
N ALA A 226 4.90 -0.61 6.73
CA ALA A 226 4.82 0.09 5.44
C ALA A 226 5.51 -0.77 4.37
N ASP A 227 4.80 -1.05 3.28
CA ASP A 227 5.36 -1.70 2.09
C ASP A 227 6.23 -0.71 1.32
N LYS A 228 7.52 -1.03 1.18
CA LYS A 228 8.53 -0.14 0.56
C LYS A 228 8.27 0.07 -0.93
N ASP A 229 7.48 -0.78 -1.58
CA ASP A 229 7.10 -0.61 -2.98
C ASP A 229 6.28 0.68 -3.20
N TRP A 230 5.61 1.19 -2.16
CA TRP A 230 4.72 2.35 -2.30
C TRP A 230 4.93 3.47 -1.28
N SER A 231 5.65 3.20 -0.20
CA SER A 231 5.68 4.06 0.98
C SER A 231 7.08 4.20 1.55
N ASP A 232 7.42 5.45 1.88
CA ASP A 232 8.55 5.84 2.72
C ASP A 232 8.14 6.00 4.20
N GLY A 233 6.89 5.64 4.52
CA GLY A 233 6.33 5.67 5.87
C GLY A 233 6.11 7.05 6.49
N ARG A 234 6.23 8.15 5.73
CA ARG A 234 5.95 9.52 6.21
C ARG A 234 4.61 9.68 6.92
N SER A 235 3.57 8.99 6.47
CA SER A 235 2.25 9.03 7.11
C SER A 235 2.27 8.54 8.56
N TYR A 236 3.12 7.56 8.87
CA TYR A 236 3.26 7.03 10.23
C TYR A 236 3.98 8.03 11.15
N HIS A 237 5.02 8.69 10.65
CA HIS A 237 5.75 9.72 11.40
C HIS A 237 4.84 10.88 11.85
N VAL A 238 3.97 11.37 10.96
CA VAL A 238 2.99 12.43 11.26
C VAL A 238 2.03 12.01 12.39
N LEU A 239 1.73 10.71 12.50
CA LEU A 239 0.88 10.16 13.55
C LEU A 239 1.65 9.82 14.83
N GLY A 240 2.93 10.18 14.92
CA GLY A 240 3.79 9.94 16.07
C GLY A 240 4.25 8.50 16.23
N PHE A 241 4.30 7.73 15.14
CA PHE A 241 5.03 6.47 15.13
C PHE A 241 6.52 6.74 14.91
N ARG A 242 7.36 5.88 15.48
CA ARG A 242 8.80 5.82 15.22
C ARG A 242 9.08 4.58 14.38
N GLN A 243 9.93 4.72 13.36
CA GLN A 243 10.47 3.57 12.67
C GLN A 243 11.43 2.85 13.62
N VAL A 244 11.25 1.55 13.78
CA VAL A 244 12.07 0.73 14.70
C VAL A 244 12.87 -0.35 13.97
N VAL A 245 12.43 -0.75 12.76
CA VAL A 245 13.09 -1.75 11.94
C VAL A 245 12.90 -1.39 10.47
N ASP A 246 13.95 -1.50 9.67
CA ASP A 246 13.85 -1.66 8.21
C ASP A 246 14.11 -3.14 7.91
N PHE A 247 13.06 -3.87 7.53
CA PHE A 247 13.22 -5.28 7.19
C PHE A 247 13.84 -5.38 5.81
N GLU A 248 15.12 -5.76 5.80
CA GLU A 248 15.82 -6.18 4.59
C GLU A 248 15.21 -7.46 4.00
N ILE A 249 14.61 -8.31 4.85
CA ILE A 249 13.91 -9.51 4.41
C ILE A 249 12.63 -9.10 3.70
N ALA A 250 12.66 -9.21 2.39
CA ALA A 250 11.53 -8.92 1.54
C ALA A 250 10.50 -10.06 1.53
N THR A 251 9.27 -9.73 1.15
CA THR A 251 8.17 -10.68 1.06
C THR A 251 8.16 -11.30 -0.34
N TYR A 252 8.23 -12.63 -0.41
CA TYR A 252 8.10 -13.36 -1.66
C TYR A 252 6.65 -13.56 -2.05
N TYR A 253 6.42 -13.50 -3.35
CA TYR A 253 5.15 -13.81 -3.99
C TYR A 253 5.40 -14.76 -5.17
N TRP A 254 4.36 -15.51 -5.51
CA TRP A 254 4.30 -16.26 -6.75
C TRP A 254 3.24 -15.63 -7.64
N VAL A 255 3.61 -15.37 -8.90
CA VAL A 255 2.75 -14.80 -9.92
C VAL A 255 2.55 -15.81 -11.03
N ASN A 256 1.30 -16.08 -11.39
CA ASN A 256 1.02 -16.93 -12.55
C ASN A 256 1.34 -16.16 -13.83
N SER A 257 2.26 -16.67 -14.65
CA SER A 257 2.70 -15.98 -15.88
C SER A 257 1.61 -15.82 -16.96
N LYS A 258 0.46 -16.48 -16.82
CA LYS A 258 -0.64 -16.40 -17.80
C LYS A 258 -1.80 -15.56 -17.30
N THR A 259 -2.17 -15.71 -16.02
CA THR A 259 -3.32 -15.01 -15.43
C THR A 259 -2.92 -13.75 -14.65
N TYR A 260 -1.64 -13.56 -14.37
CA TYR A 260 -1.09 -12.50 -13.51
C TYR A 260 -1.62 -12.53 -12.07
N GLU A 261 -2.27 -13.61 -11.64
CA GLU A 261 -2.67 -13.77 -10.25
C GLU A 261 -1.45 -13.88 -9.35
N ARG A 262 -1.44 -13.11 -8.27
CA ARG A 262 -0.36 -13.05 -7.28
C ARG A 262 -0.81 -13.63 -5.94
N TYR A 263 -0.02 -14.55 -5.39
CA TYR A 263 -0.21 -15.08 -4.04
C TYR A 263 1.05 -14.92 -3.18
N PRO A 264 0.92 -14.55 -1.89
CA PRO A 264 2.03 -14.63 -0.95
C PRO A 264 2.57 -16.06 -0.87
N GLU A 265 3.90 -16.20 -0.84
CA GLU A 265 4.57 -17.51 -0.84
C GLU A 265 4.10 -18.42 0.28
N ASN A 266 3.97 -17.89 1.49
CA ASN A 266 3.53 -18.64 2.67
C ASN A 266 2.09 -19.19 2.57
N ARG A 267 1.26 -18.68 1.64
CA ARG A 267 -0.10 -19.17 1.41
C ARG A 267 -0.15 -20.19 0.28
N ILE A 268 0.52 -19.92 -0.84
CA ILE A 268 0.47 -20.80 -2.00
C ILE A 268 1.20 -22.12 -1.75
N LEU A 269 2.29 -22.09 -0.97
CA LEU A 269 3.05 -23.30 -0.58
C LEU A 269 2.31 -24.20 0.43
N GLN A 270 1.14 -23.79 0.92
CA GLN A 270 0.26 -24.69 1.69
C GLN A 270 -0.54 -25.63 0.76
N GLN A 271 -0.58 -25.33 -0.54
CA GLN A 271 -1.41 -26.03 -1.53
C GLN A 271 -0.58 -26.68 -2.64
N TYR A 272 0.61 -26.13 -2.94
CA TYR A 272 1.46 -26.58 -4.04
C TYR A 272 2.93 -26.71 -3.59
N SER A 273 3.66 -27.66 -4.19
CA SER A 273 5.12 -27.73 -4.07
C SER A 273 5.82 -26.70 -4.97
N LEU A 274 7.11 -26.46 -4.74
CA LEU A 274 7.91 -25.57 -5.59
C LEU A 274 8.02 -26.10 -7.03
N GLU A 275 8.13 -27.42 -7.20
CA GLU A 275 8.19 -28.07 -8.50
C GLU A 275 6.86 -27.93 -9.26
N GLU A 276 5.74 -28.08 -8.57
CA GLU A 276 4.40 -27.87 -9.13
C GLU A 276 4.24 -26.44 -9.63
N LEU A 277 4.61 -25.45 -8.81
CA LEU A 277 4.55 -24.03 -9.18
C LEU A 277 5.40 -23.74 -10.43
N LYS A 278 6.65 -24.23 -10.46
CA LYS A 278 7.51 -24.05 -11.64
C LYS A 278 6.93 -24.72 -12.89
N SER A 279 6.44 -25.95 -12.78
CA SER A 279 5.86 -26.68 -13.92
C SER A 279 4.59 -26.03 -14.48
N GLN A 280 3.84 -25.33 -13.63
CA GLN A 280 2.65 -24.57 -14.01
C GLN A 280 2.95 -23.14 -14.51
N GLY A 281 4.23 -22.76 -14.59
CA GLY A 281 4.65 -21.45 -15.08
C GLY A 281 4.41 -20.31 -14.09
N TRP A 282 4.51 -20.59 -12.79
CA TRP A 282 4.52 -19.54 -11.78
C TRP A 282 5.93 -18.94 -11.64
N ILE A 283 5.99 -17.61 -11.58
CA ILE A 283 7.21 -16.84 -11.43
C ILE A 283 7.30 -16.34 -9.99
N ARG A 284 8.43 -16.57 -9.35
CA ARG A 284 8.70 -16.08 -7.99
C ARG A 284 9.26 -14.66 -8.06
N ILE A 285 8.57 -13.73 -7.40
CA ILE A 285 8.97 -12.32 -7.28
C ILE A 285 9.12 -11.92 -5.82
N VAL A 286 9.72 -10.76 -5.56
CA VAL A 286 9.94 -10.26 -4.20
C VAL A 286 9.82 -8.74 -4.15
N ASN A 287 9.12 -8.21 -3.14
CA ASN A 287 8.96 -6.76 -3.00
C ASN A 287 10.24 -6.07 -2.48
N SER A 288 10.23 -4.77 -2.31
CA SER A 288 11.38 -4.00 -1.84
C SER A 288 11.55 -3.97 -0.31
N GLY A 289 10.90 -4.89 0.42
CA GLY A 289 10.95 -5.00 1.87
C GLY A 289 9.82 -4.27 2.59
N SER A 290 9.96 -4.09 3.91
CA SER A 290 8.95 -3.42 4.72
C SER A 290 9.55 -2.65 5.90
N LEU A 291 8.97 -1.50 6.22
CA LEU A 291 9.37 -0.68 7.35
C LEU A 291 8.43 -0.95 8.53
N LYS A 292 8.98 -1.19 9.72
CA LYS A 292 8.22 -1.37 10.95
C LYS A 292 8.12 -0.08 11.73
N TYR A 293 6.91 0.26 12.10
CA TYR A 293 6.57 1.44 12.88
C TYR A 293 5.95 1.04 14.21
N ILE A 294 6.32 1.73 15.29
CA ILE A 294 5.71 1.60 16.62
C ILE A 294 5.33 2.98 17.14
N LYS A 295 4.12 3.09 17.66
CA LYS A 295 3.64 4.22 18.46
C LYS A 295 3.40 3.74 19.89
N THR A 296 4.30 4.09 20.79
CA THR A 296 4.15 3.84 22.23
C THR A 296 3.18 4.86 22.83
N LEU A 297 2.26 4.41 23.68
CA LEU A 297 1.17 5.20 24.25
C LEU A 297 1.22 5.25 25.77
N CYS A 298 1.65 4.17 26.41
CA CYS A 298 2.04 4.20 27.82
C CYS A 298 3.41 4.90 27.93
N LYS A 299 3.51 5.92 28.78
CA LYS A 299 4.79 6.55 29.05
C LYS A 299 5.72 5.53 29.71
N GLU A 300 6.98 5.50 29.28
CA GLU A 300 8.09 5.00 30.10
C GLU A 300 8.11 5.71 31.46
#